data_AF-A0A9E5ZJE0-F1
#
_entry.id   AF-A0A9E5ZJE0-F1
#
_cell.length_a   1.000
_cell.length_b   1.000
_cell.length_c   1.000
_cell.angle_alpha   90.00
_cell.angle_beta   90.00
_cell.angle_gamma   90.00
#
_symmetry.space_group_name_H-M   'P 1'
#
loop_
_entity.id
_entity.type
_entity.pdbx_description
1 polymer ?
#
loop_
_entity_poly.entity_id
_entity_poly.type
_entity_poly.pdbx_seq_one_letter_code
_entity_poly.pdbx_strand_id
1 'polypeptide(L)'
;MFTKISFWKKSKKELELDCYNSIDELPIKIWFDIHKTVNFKKLLKSGECKNEKTYIKLFELWQKLYNEFIERFGLSDEFLSDLQIEIKIANLQADLIITKQKHLNTLIKIEQEKMRINNFEISEPADIESILAKMSKYYGFKLSSRELTTAEYYSYLNNITDGKTSN
;
A
#
# COMPACT_ATOMS: atom_id res chain seq x y z
N MET A 1 -47.64 24.73 -30.13
CA MET A 1 -47.08 25.66 -29.12
C MET A 1 -46.24 24.83 -28.16
N PHE A 2 -44.92 24.84 -28.33
CA PHE A 2 -44.01 23.94 -27.61
C PHE A 2 -43.87 24.37 -26.15
N THR A 3 -44.38 23.56 -25.22
CA THR A 3 -44.09 23.68 -23.80
C THR A 3 -42.65 23.27 -23.55
N LYS A 4 -41.80 24.26 -23.21
CA LYS A 4 -40.42 24.06 -22.79
C LYS A 4 -40.41 23.15 -21.56
N ILE A 5 -40.02 21.90 -21.76
CA ILE A 5 -39.64 20.99 -20.68
C ILE A 5 -38.31 21.52 -20.13
N SER A 6 -38.34 22.17 -18.97
CA SER A 6 -37.14 22.55 -18.23
C SER A 6 -36.45 21.27 -17.75
N PHE A 7 -35.42 20.87 -18.47
CA PHE A 7 -34.54 19.77 -18.11
C PHE A 7 -33.70 20.21 -16.90
N TRP A 8 -34.16 19.89 -15.70
CA TRP A 8 -33.40 20.13 -14.46
C TRP A 8 -32.15 19.26 -14.50
N LYS A 9 -31.04 19.84 -14.95
CA LYS A 9 -29.69 19.32 -14.79
C LYS A 9 -29.38 19.32 -13.30
N LYS A 10 -29.79 18.25 -12.60
CA LYS A 10 -29.50 18.02 -11.19
C LYS A 10 -27.99 17.85 -11.08
N SER A 11 -27.29 18.96 -10.84
CA SER A 11 -25.87 19.02 -10.53
C SER A 11 -25.59 18.02 -9.41
N LYS A 12 -24.92 16.92 -9.76
CA LYS A 12 -24.40 15.91 -8.86
C LYS A 12 -23.32 16.60 -8.03
N LYS A 13 -23.70 17.23 -6.92
CA LYS A 13 -22.77 17.79 -5.94
C LYS A 13 -22.02 16.59 -5.36
N GLU A 14 -20.88 16.26 -5.96
CA GLU A 14 -20.00 15.24 -5.40
C GLU A 14 -19.67 15.70 -3.99
N LEU A 15 -19.86 14.81 -3.01
CA LEU A 15 -19.28 15.02 -1.69
C LEU A 15 -17.78 15.18 -1.90
N GLU A 16 -17.31 16.42 -1.88
CA GLU A 16 -15.88 16.73 -1.72
C GLU A 16 -15.53 16.26 -0.31
N LEU A 17 -14.93 15.08 -0.25
CA LEU A 17 -14.36 14.54 0.97
C LEU A 17 -12.98 15.17 1.13
N ASP A 18 -12.74 15.74 2.29
CA ASP A 18 -11.43 16.28 2.64
C ASP A 18 -10.49 15.13 3.01
N CYS A 19 -9.68 14.71 2.03
CA CYS A 19 -8.80 13.54 2.11
C CYS A 19 -7.34 13.88 1.77
N TYR A 20 -6.43 12.99 2.15
CA TYR A 20 -5.08 12.95 1.58
C TYR A 20 -5.14 12.38 0.15
N ASN A 21 -4.76 13.20 -0.85
CA ASN A 21 -4.99 12.89 -2.26
C ASN A 21 -3.74 12.50 -3.06
N SER A 22 -2.56 12.64 -2.44
CA SER A 22 -1.25 12.25 -2.96
C SER A 22 -0.37 11.73 -1.81
N ILE A 23 0.60 10.87 -2.15
CA ILE A 23 1.62 10.37 -1.22
C ILE A 23 2.56 11.48 -0.72
N ASP A 24 2.61 12.62 -1.41
CA ASP A 24 3.32 13.84 -1.02
C ASP A 24 2.63 14.58 0.13
N GLU A 25 1.36 14.30 0.40
CA GLU A 25 0.62 14.93 1.50
C GLU A 25 0.32 13.95 2.65
N LEU A 26 0.43 12.65 2.38
CA LEU A 26 -0.01 11.61 3.30
C LEU A 26 1.06 11.33 4.37
N PRO A 27 0.76 11.53 5.67
CA PRO A 27 1.67 11.16 6.74
C PRO A 27 2.02 9.67 6.73
N ILE A 28 3.30 9.35 6.88
CA ILE A 28 3.79 7.97 6.81
C ILE A 28 3.14 7.07 7.88
N LYS A 29 2.82 7.62 9.06
CA LYS A 29 2.08 6.89 10.09
C LYS A 29 0.72 6.41 9.59
N ILE A 30 -0.01 7.24 8.84
CA ILE A 30 -1.33 6.87 8.29
C ILE A 30 -1.18 5.77 7.25
N TRP A 31 -0.14 5.86 6.40
CA TRP A 31 0.19 4.81 5.42
C TRP A 31 0.39 3.44 6.09
N PHE A 32 1.28 3.34 7.10
CA PHE A 32 1.52 2.09 7.82
C PHE A 32 0.28 1.61 8.58
N ASP A 33 -0.46 2.53 9.19
CA ASP A 33 -1.70 2.23 9.89
C ASP A 33 -2.74 1.58 8.98
N ILE A 34 -2.89 2.07 7.74
CA ILE A 34 -3.81 1.49 6.75
C ILE A 34 -3.33 0.10 6.32
N HIS A 35 -2.04 -0.10 6.05
CA HIS A 35 -1.49 -1.42 5.75
C HIS A 35 -1.73 -2.44 6.87
N LYS A 36 -1.63 -2.01 8.13
CA LYS A 36 -1.82 -2.90 9.29
C LYS A 36 -3.29 -3.20 9.59
N THR A 37 -4.18 -2.22 9.40
CA THR A 37 -5.58 -2.31 9.89
C THR A 37 -6.62 -2.43 8.78
N VAL A 38 -6.25 -2.20 7.52
CA VAL A 38 -7.14 -2.14 6.35
C VAL A 38 -8.29 -1.14 6.56
N ASN A 39 -8.03 -0.07 7.31
CA ASN A 39 -9.03 0.94 7.65
C ASN A 39 -8.81 2.25 6.87
N PHE A 40 -9.44 2.33 5.68
CA PHE A 40 -9.33 3.49 4.78
C PHE A 40 -9.95 4.77 5.33
N LYS A 41 -10.70 4.72 6.44
CA LYS A 41 -11.26 5.92 7.09
C LYS A 41 -10.17 6.88 7.55
N LYS A 42 -8.94 6.38 7.77
CA LYS A 42 -7.79 7.20 8.15
C LYS A 42 -7.30 8.14 7.05
N LEU A 43 -7.76 7.96 5.81
CA LEU A 43 -7.46 8.89 4.70
C LEU A 43 -8.25 10.20 4.78
N LEU A 44 -9.29 10.26 5.60
CA LEU A 44 -10.05 11.50 5.85
C LEU A 44 -9.21 12.44 6.72
N LYS A 45 -8.95 13.65 6.23
CA LYS A 45 -8.38 14.76 7.00
C LYS A 45 -9.42 15.31 7.97
N SER A 46 -10.66 15.42 7.51
CA SER A 46 -11.81 15.84 8.31
C SER A 46 -13.09 15.13 7.91
N GLY A 47 -14.03 15.03 8.86
CA GLY A 47 -15.34 14.40 8.65
C GLY A 47 -15.39 12.92 8.99
N GLU A 48 -16.48 12.27 8.60
CA GLU A 48 -16.78 10.88 8.95
C GLU A 48 -17.18 10.05 7.73
N CYS A 49 -16.78 8.78 7.73
CA CYS A 49 -17.26 7.79 6.78
C CYS A 49 -18.69 7.37 7.13
N LYS A 50 -19.67 8.12 6.62
CA LYS A 50 -21.09 7.97 6.96
C LYS A 50 -21.79 6.80 6.26
N ASN A 51 -21.29 6.35 5.11
CA ASN A 51 -21.94 5.31 4.32
C ASN A 51 -20.94 4.49 3.50
N GLU A 52 -21.44 3.38 2.95
CA GLU A 52 -20.67 2.46 2.11
C GLU A 52 -20.11 3.13 0.85
N LYS A 53 -20.86 4.07 0.23
CA LYS A 53 -20.37 4.81 -0.95
C LYS A 53 -19.14 5.64 -0.64
N THR A 54 -19.09 6.28 0.53
CA THR A 54 -17.91 7.00 1.02
C THR A 54 -16.76 6.03 1.25
N TYR A 55 -17.02 4.85 1.81
CA TYR A 55 -15.99 3.84 2.01
C TYR A 55 -15.38 3.35 0.68
N ILE A 56 -16.22 3.07 -0.33
CA ILE A 56 -15.77 2.68 -1.66
C ILE A 56 -14.88 3.76 -2.29
N LYS A 57 -15.27 5.04 -2.18
CA LYS A 57 -14.42 6.15 -2.64
C LYS A 57 -13.07 6.23 -1.92
N LEU A 58 -13.04 5.94 -0.62
CA LEU A 58 -11.79 5.90 0.14
C LEU A 58 -10.90 4.72 -0.27
N PHE A 59 -11.50 3.59 -0.62
CA PHE A 59 -10.78 2.46 -1.20
C PHE A 59 -10.21 2.78 -2.58
N GLU A 60 -10.99 3.38 -3.48
CA GLU A 60 -10.51 3.84 -4.80
C GLU A 60 -9.38 4.86 -4.65
N LEU A 61 -9.49 5.77 -3.68
CA LEU A 61 -8.44 6.73 -3.36
C LEU A 61 -7.17 6.03 -2.85
N TRP A 62 -7.31 5.03 -1.98
CA TRP A 62 -6.18 4.23 -1.53
C TRP A 62 -5.47 3.53 -2.68
N GLN A 63 -6.22 2.94 -3.62
CA GLN A 63 -5.65 2.32 -4.82
C GLN A 63 -4.88 3.34 -5.67
N LYS A 64 -5.43 4.55 -5.83
CA LYS A 64 -4.73 5.64 -6.53
C LYS A 64 -3.41 6.00 -5.84
N LEU A 65 -3.42 6.20 -4.52
CA LEU A 65 -2.21 6.50 -3.74
C LEU A 65 -1.17 5.38 -3.85
N TYR A 66 -1.62 4.13 -3.83
CA TYR A 66 -0.75 2.97 -3.98
C TYR A 66 -0.11 2.90 -5.37
N ASN A 67 -0.87 3.22 -6.42
CA ASN A 67 -0.34 3.32 -7.78
C ASN A 67 0.70 4.45 -7.89
N GLU A 68 0.44 5.61 -7.30
CA GLU A 68 1.41 6.72 -7.26
C GLU A 68 2.71 6.33 -6.56
N PHE A 69 2.62 5.55 -5.47
CA PHE A 69 3.78 4.98 -4.80
C PHE A 69 4.58 4.04 -5.72
N ILE A 70 3.92 3.10 -6.39
CA ILE A 70 4.58 2.15 -7.32
C ILE A 70 5.20 2.90 -8.50
N GLU A 71 4.51 3.90 -9.05
CA GLU A 71 5.02 4.70 -10.17
C GLU A 71 6.29 5.46 -9.79
N ARG A 72 6.39 5.94 -8.54
CA ARG A 72 7.52 6.75 -8.09
C ARG A 72 8.70 5.93 -7.57
N PHE A 73 8.44 4.88 -6.80
CA PHE A 73 9.48 4.11 -6.10
C PHE A 73 9.70 2.71 -6.66
N GLY A 74 8.86 2.28 -7.60
CA GLY A 74 8.88 0.92 -8.14
C GLY A 74 8.38 -0.11 -7.12
N LEU A 75 8.53 -1.38 -7.51
CA LEU A 75 8.36 -2.51 -6.60
C LEU A 75 9.75 -2.94 -6.13
N SER A 76 9.90 -3.24 -4.83
CA SER A 76 11.15 -3.81 -4.34
C SER A 76 11.40 -5.18 -4.96
N ASP A 77 12.67 -5.55 -5.13
CA ASP A 77 13.06 -6.89 -5.60
C ASP A 77 12.50 -8.00 -4.70
N GLU A 78 12.41 -7.73 -3.39
CA GLU A 78 11.76 -8.61 -2.41
C GLU A 78 10.28 -8.81 -2.72
N PHE A 79 9.54 -7.73 -3.00
CA PHE A 79 8.12 -7.81 -3.37
C PHE A 79 7.93 -8.55 -4.70
N LEU A 80 8.81 -8.32 -5.68
CA LEU A 80 8.77 -9.05 -6.95
C LEU A 80 9.05 -10.55 -6.75
N SER A 81 9.99 -10.90 -5.87
CA SER A 81 10.28 -12.28 -5.49
C SER A 81 9.07 -12.94 -4.83
N ASP A 82 8.42 -12.27 -3.88
CA ASP A 82 7.22 -12.79 -3.23
C ASP A 82 6.06 -12.98 -4.22
N LEU A 83 5.86 -12.01 -5.12
CA LEU A 83 4.86 -12.11 -6.18
C LEU A 83 5.12 -13.29 -7.11
N GLN A 84 6.39 -13.58 -7.45
CA GLN A 84 6.74 -14.76 -8.25
C GLN A 84 6.40 -16.07 -7.53
N ILE A 85 6.61 -16.13 -6.21
CA ILE A 85 6.23 -17.30 -5.40
C ILE A 85 4.70 -17.46 -5.38
N GLU A 86 3.94 -16.38 -5.22
CA GLU A 86 2.47 -16.42 -5.28
C GLU A 86 1.95 -16.90 -6.63
N ILE A 87 2.49 -16.37 -7.73
CA ILE A 87 2.15 -16.83 -9.09
C ILE A 87 2.42 -18.32 -9.25
N LYS A 88 3.55 -18.80 -8.72
CA LYS A 88 3.91 -20.22 -8.77
C LYS A 88 2.92 -21.09 -7.98
N ILE A 89 2.51 -20.64 -6.79
CA ILE A 89 1.47 -21.33 -6.00
C ILE A 89 0.16 -21.38 -6.77
N ALA A 90 -0.28 -20.27 -7.36
CA ALA A 90 -1.53 -20.19 -8.11
C ALA A 90 -1.52 -21.15 -9.33
N ASN A 91 -0.41 -21.20 -10.06
CA ASN A 91 -0.25 -22.14 -11.18
C ASN A 91 -0.30 -23.60 -10.71
N LEU A 92 0.38 -23.95 -9.62
CA LEU A 92 0.34 -25.29 -9.05
C LEU A 92 -1.07 -25.69 -8.57
N GLN A 93 -1.82 -24.73 -8.02
CA GLN A 93 -3.22 -24.95 -7.64
C GLN A 93 -4.11 -25.19 -8.87
N ALA A 94 -3.93 -24.42 -9.94
CA ALA A 94 -4.63 -24.62 -11.20
C ALA A 94 -4.31 -26.01 -11.79
N ASP A 95 -3.03 -26.39 -11.83
CA ASP A 95 -2.58 -27.69 -12.32
C ASP A 95 -3.13 -28.84 -11.48
N LEU A 96 -3.23 -28.67 -10.16
CA LEU A 96 -3.84 -29.67 -9.28
C LEU A 96 -5.33 -29.84 -9.60
N ILE A 97 -6.05 -28.75 -9.86
CA ILE A 97 -7.46 -28.80 -10.19
C ILE A 97 -7.67 -29.54 -11.52
N ILE A 98 -6.83 -29.25 -12.52
CA ILE A 98 -6.89 -29.82 -13.88
C ILE A 98 -6.47 -31.29 -13.88
N THR A 99 -5.31 -31.60 -13.31
CA THR A 99 -4.65 -32.92 -13.43
C THR A 99 -4.97 -33.87 -12.28
N LYS A 100 -5.47 -33.36 -11.15
CA LYS A 100 -5.74 -34.10 -9.90
C LYS A 100 -4.52 -34.84 -9.32
N GLN A 101 -3.30 -34.48 -9.72
CA GLN A 101 -2.10 -35.15 -9.26
C GLN A 101 -1.75 -34.75 -7.82
N LYS A 102 -1.75 -35.72 -6.91
CA LYS A 102 -1.58 -35.47 -5.46
C LYS A 102 -0.22 -34.87 -5.09
N HIS A 103 0.83 -35.13 -5.86
CA HIS A 103 2.18 -34.62 -5.60
C HIS A 103 2.25 -33.08 -5.67
N LEU A 104 1.34 -32.44 -6.42
CA LEU A 104 1.24 -30.99 -6.52
C LEU A 104 0.87 -30.35 -5.16
N ASN A 105 0.14 -31.06 -4.28
CA ASN A 105 -0.11 -30.58 -2.91
C ASN A 105 1.19 -30.42 -2.12
N THR A 106 2.15 -31.31 -2.31
CA THR A 106 3.46 -31.24 -1.65
C THR A 106 4.24 -30.05 -2.18
N LEU A 107 4.23 -29.82 -3.49
CA LEU A 107 4.90 -28.66 -4.11
C LEU A 107 4.27 -27.34 -3.64
N ILE A 108 2.94 -27.25 -3.57
CA ILE A 108 2.23 -26.07 -3.03
C ILE A 108 2.70 -25.78 -1.60
N LYS A 109 2.75 -26.80 -0.74
CA LYS A 109 3.21 -26.64 0.66
C LYS A 109 4.65 -26.16 0.75
N ILE A 110 5.54 -26.66 -0.12
CA ILE A 110 6.95 -26.22 -0.17
C ILE A 110 7.03 -24.74 -0.53
N GLU A 111 6.31 -24.30 -1.57
CA GLU A 111 6.34 -22.89 -1.98
C GLU A 111 5.68 -21.97 -0.95
N GLN A 112 4.59 -22.40 -0.30
CA GLN A 112 3.99 -21.70 0.84
C GLN A 112 4.98 -21.55 2.01
N GLU A 113 5.77 -22.58 2.30
CA GLU A 113 6.74 -22.54 3.38
C GLU A 113 7.94 -21.63 3.04
N LYS A 114 8.38 -21.58 1.78
CA LYS A 114 9.38 -20.60 1.32
C LYS A 114 8.89 -19.17 1.54
N MET A 115 7.65 -18.89 1.17
CA MET A 115 7.02 -17.59 1.41
C MET A 115 6.97 -17.28 2.91
N ARG A 116 6.66 -18.27 3.76
CA ARG A 116 6.66 -18.10 5.22
C ARG A 116 8.06 -17.80 5.76
N ILE A 117 9.09 -18.50 5.29
CA ILE A 117 10.48 -18.30 5.73
C ILE A 117 10.99 -16.90 5.32
N ASN A 118 10.75 -16.49 4.07
CA ASN A 118 11.08 -15.13 3.61
C ASN A 118 10.43 -14.06 4.50
N ASN A 119 9.17 -14.27 4.89
CA ASN A 119 8.46 -13.37 5.81
C ASN A 119 8.98 -13.42 7.26
N PHE A 120 9.63 -14.50 7.69
CA PHE A 120 10.17 -14.67 9.05
C PHE A 120 11.58 -14.09 9.20
N GLU A 121 12.37 -14.00 8.11
CA GLU A 121 13.66 -13.30 8.11
C GLU A 121 13.50 -11.77 8.19
N ILE A 122 12.30 -11.26 7.91
CA ILE A 122 11.85 -9.94 8.36
C ILE A 122 11.56 -10.06 9.87
N SER A 123 12.62 -10.01 10.68
CA SER A 123 12.52 -9.75 12.12
C SER A 123 11.47 -8.67 12.37
N GLU A 124 10.61 -8.85 13.38
CA GLU A 124 9.55 -7.95 13.86
C GLU A 124 9.48 -6.62 13.09
N PRO A 125 8.34 -6.26 12.45
CA PRO A 125 8.24 -5.08 11.59
C PRO A 125 8.92 -3.93 12.31
N ALA A 126 10.12 -3.56 11.83
CA ALA A 126 10.99 -2.71 12.62
C ALA A 126 10.15 -1.49 12.96
N ASP A 127 9.93 -1.27 14.26
CA ASP A 127 9.00 -0.25 14.73
C ASP A 127 9.32 1.01 13.94
N ILE A 128 8.32 1.62 13.29
CA ILE A 128 8.54 2.76 12.40
C ILE A 128 9.42 3.81 13.10
N GLU A 129 9.25 3.95 14.41
CA GLU A 129 10.05 4.80 15.28
C GLU A 129 11.53 4.38 15.36
N SER A 130 11.85 3.08 15.34
CA SER A 130 13.21 2.54 15.24
C SER A 130 13.87 2.88 13.89
N ILE A 131 13.13 2.73 12.77
CA ILE A 131 13.64 3.12 11.45
C ILE A 131 13.87 4.63 11.39
N LEU A 132 12.90 5.42 11.85
CA LEU A 132 13.01 6.88 11.90
C LEU A 132 14.14 7.34 12.82
N ALA A 133 14.40 6.66 13.93
CA ALA A 133 15.54 6.97 14.80
C ALA A 133 16.89 6.73 14.09
N LYS A 134 17.02 5.62 13.34
CA LYS A 134 18.22 5.35 12.52
C LYS A 134 18.41 6.41 11.43
N MET A 135 17.34 6.75 10.72
CA MET A 135 17.36 7.82 9.71
C MET A 135 17.69 9.18 10.34
N SER A 136 17.11 9.51 11.49
CA SER A 136 17.38 10.76 12.21
C SER A 136 18.85 10.90 12.58
N LYS A 137 19.49 9.79 12.99
CA LYS A 137 20.93 9.74 13.25
C LYS A 137 21.76 9.97 11.99
N TYR A 138 21.33 9.42 10.85
CA TYR A 138 22.03 9.58 9.57
C TYR A 138 21.94 11.01 9.03
N TYR A 139 20.76 11.62 9.08
CA TYR A 139 20.53 12.96 8.53
C TYR A 139 20.83 14.11 9.50
N GLY A 140 21.01 13.83 10.80
CA GLY A 140 21.39 14.82 11.80
C GLY A 140 20.23 15.69 12.34
N PHE A 141 18.98 15.33 12.04
CA PHE A 141 17.78 15.98 12.59
C PHE A 141 16.71 14.95 12.95
N LYS A 142 15.78 15.32 13.83
CA LYS A 142 14.73 14.42 14.30
C LYS A 142 13.63 14.29 13.25
N LEU A 143 13.36 13.05 12.82
CA LEU A 143 12.22 12.71 11.98
C LEU A 143 11.02 12.29 12.85
N SER A 144 9.81 12.64 12.40
CA SER A 144 8.55 12.37 13.11
C SER A 144 7.58 11.65 12.18
N SER A 145 7.04 10.51 12.61
CA SER A 145 6.10 9.70 11.81
C SER A 145 4.79 10.40 11.44
N ARG A 146 4.45 11.48 12.16
CA ARG A 146 3.22 12.27 11.92
C ARG A 146 3.42 13.42 10.95
N GLU A 147 4.64 13.92 10.84
CA GLU A 147 4.98 15.09 10.02
C GLU A 147 5.57 14.65 8.69
N LEU A 148 6.32 13.54 8.70
CA LEU A 148 6.95 12.99 7.51
C LEU A 148 5.90 12.42 6.57
N THR A 149 5.94 12.86 5.32
CA THR A 149 5.07 12.34 4.27
C THR A 149 5.56 10.98 3.79
N THR A 150 4.68 10.26 3.11
CA THR A 150 4.99 8.93 2.56
C THR A 150 6.10 9.07 1.51
N ALA A 151 6.00 10.08 0.64
CA ALA A 151 7.01 10.35 -0.37
C ALA A 151 8.40 10.65 0.24
N GLU A 152 8.48 11.51 1.25
CA GLU A 152 9.76 11.86 1.89
C GLU A 152 10.40 10.65 2.57
N TYR A 153 9.60 9.85 3.29
CA TYR A 153 10.10 8.66 3.96
C TYR A 153 10.76 7.68 3.00
N TYR A 154 10.08 7.31 1.92
CA TYR A 154 10.62 6.36 0.95
C TYR A 154 11.76 6.95 0.13
N SER A 155 11.76 8.26 -0.12
CA SER A 155 12.91 8.95 -0.74
C SER A 155 14.15 8.87 0.16
N TYR A 156 14.00 9.11 1.47
CA TYR A 156 15.10 8.98 2.43
C TYR A 156 15.60 7.55 2.56
N LEU A 157 14.68 6.57 2.51
CA LEU A 157 15.03 5.16 2.56
C LEU A 157 15.84 4.75 1.33
N ASN A 158 15.39 5.15 0.13
CA ASN A 158 16.07 4.86 -1.13
C ASN A 158 17.49 5.48 -1.17
N ASN A 159 17.64 6.72 -0.70
CA ASN A 159 18.96 7.36 -0.64
C ASN A 159 19.93 6.63 0.32
N ILE A 160 19.43 6.07 1.42
CA ILE A 160 20.27 5.30 2.37
C ILE A 160 20.67 3.95 1.78
N THR A 161 19.77 3.28 1.04
CA THR A 161 20.08 2.00 0.38
C THR A 161 21.08 2.19 -0.76
N ASP A 162 20.90 3.23 -1.58
CA ASP A 162 21.81 3.54 -2.68
C ASP A 162 23.20 3.95 -2.15
N GLY A 163 23.25 4.74 -1.07
CA GLY A 163 24.49 5.16 -0.42
C GLY A 163 25.32 4.00 0.18
N LYS A 164 24.73 2.82 0.42
CA LYS A 164 25.47 1.62 0.87
C LYS A 164 26.23 0.91 -0.26
N THR A 165 25.99 1.25 -1.51
CA THR A 165 26.68 0.64 -2.66
C THR A 165 28.01 1.31 -3.01
N SER A 166 28.42 2.36 -2.28
CA SER A 166 29.62 3.17 -2.57
C SER A 166 30.75 3.07 -1.51
N ASN A 167 30.85 1.98 -0.75
CA ASN A 167 32.02 1.70 0.09
C ASN A 167 32.57 0.29 -0.13
#